data_AF-I2GT22-F1
#
_entry.id   AF-I2GT22-F1
#
_cell.length_a   1.000
_cell.length_b   1.000
_cell.length_c   1.000
_cell.angle_alpha   90.00
_cell.angle_beta   90.00
_cell.angle_gamma   90.00
#
_symmetry.space_group_name_H-M   'P 1'
#
loop_
_entity.id
_entity.type
_entity.pdbx_description
1 polymer ?
#
loop_
_entity_poly.entity_id
_entity_poly.type
_entity_poly.pdbx_seq_one_letter_code
_entity_poly.pdbx_strand_id
1 'polypeptide(L)'
;MFNLLFHTSALAGAKSLIAAVLLSSTTLTAEPTEPKKPMSFNASVYVNKENKIHLAVQKVATQPVQVILRNKHQDVLYMQTIGKKEEKVAIRFNVSDLEDGMYELEIKSNDGSIRRQLNIETPGTKPSRTITME
;
A
#
# COMPACT_ATOMS: atom_id res chain seq x y z
N MET A 1 -45.48 20.42 22.48
CA MET A 1 -45.90 21.83 22.67
C MET A 1 -45.18 22.34 23.92
N PHE A 2 -44.12 23.16 23.78
CA PHE A 2 -44.13 24.65 23.89
C PHE A 2 -44.48 25.10 25.33
N ASN A 3 -43.76 25.90 26.12
CA ASN A 3 -42.73 26.96 25.99
C ASN A 3 -42.04 27.09 27.37
N LEU A 4 -40.73 27.38 27.54
CA LEU A 4 -40.01 28.67 27.38
C LEU A 4 -40.54 29.82 28.25
N LEU A 5 -39.76 30.25 29.26
CA LEU A 5 -39.64 31.66 29.64
C LEU A 5 -38.31 31.89 30.37
N PHE A 6 -37.37 32.57 29.70
CA PHE A 6 -36.14 33.07 30.28
C PHE A 6 -36.36 34.51 30.77
N HIS A 7 -35.90 34.81 31.99
CA HIS A 7 -35.89 36.17 32.54
C HIS A 7 -34.58 36.89 32.16
N THR A 8 -34.72 38.17 31.87
CA THR A 8 -33.73 39.17 31.43
C THR A 8 -32.59 39.41 32.43
N SER A 9 -31.39 39.78 31.95
CA SER A 9 -30.93 41.19 31.93
C SER A 9 -29.39 41.36 31.86
N ALA A 10 -28.99 42.31 31.01
CA ALA A 10 -27.95 43.34 31.19
C ALA A 10 -26.43 43.00 31.25
N LEU A 11 -25.79 43.50 30.19
CA LEU A 11 -24.43 44.00 29.94
C LEU A 11 -23.67 44.64 31.13
N ALA A 12 -22.40 44.25 31.35
CA ALA A 12 -21.28 45.14 31.72
C ALA A 12 -19.95 44.36 31.75
N GLY A 13 -18.91 44.91 31.12
CA GLY A 13 -17.60 44.26 30.97
C GLY A 13 -16.69 44.35 32.21
N ALA A 14 -15.75 43.42 32.31
CA ALA A 14 -14.53 43.57 33.11
C ALA A 14 -13.41 42.66 32.56
N LYS A 15 -12.22 43.24 32.49
CA LYS A 15 -10.96 42.68 32.00
C LYS A 15 -10.45 41.59 32.96
N SER A 16 -10.05 40.42 32.47
CA SER A 16 -8.88 39.70 33.02
C SER A 16 -8.49 38.49 32.15
N LEU A 17 -7.19 38.28 32.04
CA LEU A 17 -6.49 37.32 31.20
C LEU A 17 -6.78 35.87 31.62
N ILE A 18 -7.27 35.04 30.70
CA ILE A 18 -7.19 33.58 30.82
C ILE A 18 -6.49 33.07 29.55
N ALA A 19 -5.19 32.84 29.66
CA ALA A 19 -4.44 32.11 28.65
C ALA A 19 -4.84 30.63 28.76
N ALA A 20 -5.85 30.22 28.00
CA ALA A 20 -6.21 28.82 27.86
C ALA A 20 -5.19 28.14 26.93
N VAL A 21 -4.25 27.39 27.52
CA VAL A 21 -3.38 26.49 26.76
C VAL A 21 -4.24 25.34 26.25
N LEU A 22 -4.56 25.34 24.96
CA LEU A 22 -5.18 24.20 24.28
C LEU A 22 -4.12 23.12 24.12
N LEU A 23 -4.06 22.18 25.06
CA LEU A 23 -3.34 20.92 24.88
C LEU A 23 -4.15 20.07 23.89
N SER A 24 -3.83 20.19 22.61
CA SER A 24 -4.33 19.27 21.57
C SER A 24 -3.73 17.88 21.81
N SER A 25 -4.44 17.02 22.53
CA SER A 25 -4.11 15.60 22.64
C SER A 25 -4.39 14.94 21.29
N THR A 26 -3.35 14.77 20.47
CA THR A 26 -3.43 13.85 19.33
C THR A 26 -3.56 12.44 19.88
N THR A 27 -4.77 11.89 19.88
CA THR A 27 -4.97 10.46 20.09
C THR A 27 -4.35 9.74 18.90
N LEU A 28 -3.15 9.16 19.08
CA LEU A 28 -2.69 8.08 18.21
C LEU A 28 -3.66 6.92 18.41
N THR A 29 -4.68 6.84 17.56
CA THR A 29 -5.48 5.63 17.42
C THR A 29 -4.56 4.59 16.81
N ALA A 30 -3.88 3.82 17.65
CA ALA A 30 -3.39 2.52 17.24
C ALA A 30 -4.65 1.72 16.89
N GLU A 31 -4.94 1.61 15.59
CA GLU A 31 -5.97 0.71 15.08
C GLU A 31 -5.73 -0.65 15.73
N PRO A 32 -6.73 -1.25 16.41
CA PRO A 32 -6.61 -2.61 16.89
C PRO A 32 -6.28 -3.49 15.69
N THR A 33 -5.04 -3.99 15.62
CA THR A 33 -4.65 -4.91 14.57
C THR A 33 -5.37 -6.23 14.87
N GLU A 34 -6.59 -6.37 14.38
CA GLU A 34 -7.28 -7.65 14.38
C GLU A 34 -6.33 -8.70 13.77
N PRO A 35 -6.22 -9.90 14.37
CA PRO A 35 -5.33 -10.93 13.86
C PRO A 35 -5.70 -11.22 12.41
N LYS A 36 -4.82 -10.82 11.49
CA LYS A 36 -4.98 -11.07 10.05
C LYS A 36 -5.12 -12.57 9.84
N LYS A 37 -6.28 -12.98 9.34
CA LYS A 37 -6.53 -14.36 8.92
C LYS A 37 -5.37 -14.81 8.01
N PRO A 38 -4.79 -16.00 8.25
CA PRO A 38 -3.73 -16.51 7.40
C PRO A 38 -4.24 -16.67 5.96
N MET A 39 -3.46 -16.19 5.00
CA MET A 39 -3.77 -16.31 3.58
C MET A 39 -3.48 -17.72 3.05
N SER A 40 -4.19 -18.12 2.00
CA SER A 40 -4.07 -19.41 1.32
C SER A 40 -2.82 -19.52 0.45
N PHE A 41 -1.97 -18.50 0.47
CA PHE A 41 -0.75 -18.41 -0.31
C PHE A 41 0.29 -17.52 0.37
N ASN A 42 1.55 -17.78 0.00
CA ASN A 42 2.69 -16.91 0.25
C ASN A 42 3.18 -16.35 -1.09
N ALA A 43 3.68 -15.13 -1.10
CA ALA A 43 4.28 -14.53 -2.29
C ALA A 43 5.54 -13.72 -1.95
N SER A 44 6.54 -13.81 -2.82
CA SER A 44 7.73 -12.95 -2.80
C SER A 44 7.91 -12.27 -4.15
N VAL A 45 8.28 -10.99 -4.12
CA VAL A 45 8.41 -10.14 -5.31
C VAL A 45 9.68 -9.32 -5.18
N TYR A 46 10.46 -9.26 -6.26
CA TYR A 46 11.57 -8.31 -6.39
C TYR A 46 11.77 -7.92 -7.86
N VAL A 47 12.41 -6.76 -8.07
CA VAL A 47 12.85 -6.30 -9.39
C VAL A 47 14.37 -6.47 -9.46
N ASN A 48 14.87 -7.07 -10.53
CA ASN A 48 16.32 -7.19 -10.74
C ASN A 48 16.88 -5.97 -11.51
N LYS A 49 18.21 -5.92 -11.67
CA LYS A 49 18.89 -4.84 -12.40
C LYS A 49 18.60 -4.80 -13.91
N GLU A 50 17.98 -5.83 -14.46
CA GLU A 50 17.60 -5.95 -15.87
C GLU A 50 16.14 -5.55 -16.11
N ASN A 51 15.51 -4.86 -15.16
CA ASN A 51 14.09 -4.52 -15.20
C ASN A 51 13.19 -5.73 -15.46
N LYS A 52 13.45 -6.81 -14.72
CA LYS A 52 12.57 -7.98 -14.67
C LYS A 52 12.00 -8.11 -13.28
N ILE A 53 10.68 -8.18 -13.19
CA ILE A 53 9.99 -8.51 -11.94
C ILE A 53 9.98 -10.02 -11.82
N HIS A 54 10.50 -10.55 -10.72
CA HIS A 54 10.42 -11.95 -10.36
C HIS A 54 9.41 -12.10 -9.24
N LEU A 55 8.35 -12.84 -9.52
CA LEU A 55 7.30 -13.19 -8.57
C LEU A 55 7.35 -14.70 -8.33
N ALA A 56 7.43 -15.11 -7.07
CA ALA A 56 7.18 -16.48 -6.67
C ALA A 56 5.90 -16.54 -5.84
N VAL A 57 4.99 -17.44 -6.21
CA VAL A 57 3.76 -17.74 -5.47
C VAL A 57 3.83 -19.19 -5.02
N GLN A 58 3.59 -19.41 -3.74
CA GLN A 58 3.42 -20.75 -3.17
C GLN A 58 2.05 -20.80 -2.49
N LYS A 59 1.16 -21.64 -2.99
CA LYS A 59 -0.12 -21.91 -2.34
C LYS A 59 0.08 -22.83 -1.14
N VAL A 60 -0.65 -22.54 -0.07
CA VAL A 60 -0.78 -23.41 1.10
C VAL A 60 -2.16 -24.07 1.17
N ALA A 61 -3.09 -23.69 0.29
CA ALA A 61 -4.38 -24.36 0.09
C ALA A 61 -4.75 -24.42 -1.39
N THR A 62 -5.82 -25.17 -1.72
CA THR A 62 -6.25 -25.43 -3.11
C THR A 62 -6.94 -24.25 -3.80
N GLN A 63 -7.14 -23.13 -3.10
CA GLN A 63 -7.82 -21.95 -3.63
C GLN A 63 -7.05 -21.36 -4.83
N PRO A 64 -7.75 -20.91 -5.88
CA PRO A 64 -7.11 -20.18 -6.98
C PRO A 64 -6.50 -18.87 -6.49
N VAL A 65 -5.37 -18.48 -7.07
CA VAL A 65 -4.70 -17.20 -6.79
C VAL A 65 -4.63 -16.39 -8.07
N GLN A 66 -5.05 -15.14 -8.06
CA GLN A 66 -4.95 -14.23 -9.20
C GLN A 66 -3.78 -13.26 -9.01
N VAL A 67 -2.98 -13.11 -10.05
CA VAL A 67 -1.87 -12.16 -10.15
C VAL A 67 -2.29 -11.05 -11.10
N ILE A 68 -2.19 -9.80 -10.68
CA ILE A 68 -2.65 -8.62 -11.42
C ILE A 68 -1.57 -7.54 -11.37
N LEU A 69 -1.13 -7.05 -12.53
CA LEU A 69 -0.25 -5.88 -12.63
C LEU A 69 -1.06 -4.69 -13.13
N ARG A 70 -0.99 -3.57 -12.40
CA ARG A 70 -1.63 -2.31 -12.78
C ARG A 70 -0.63 -1.17 -12.92
N ASN A 71 -0.92 -0.25 -13.84
CA ASN A 71 -0.22 1.02 -13.93
C ASN A 71 -0.75 2.02 -12.85
N LYS A 72 -0.16 3.23 -12.82
CA LYS A 72 -0.58 4.32 -11.92
C LYS A 72 -2.04 4.78 -12.09
N HIS A 73 -2.64 4.53 -13.26
CA HIS A 73 -4.04 4.84 -13.57
C HIS A 73 -5.01 3.73 -13.18
N GLN A 74 -4.49 2.64 -12.57
CA GLN A 74 -5.22 1.42 -12.21
C GLN A 74 -5.66 0.57 -13.42
N ASP A 75 -5.14 0.84 -14.62
CA ASP A 75 -5.37 -0.01 -15.78
C ASP A 75 -4.66 -1.34 -15.59
N VAL A 76 -5.36 -2.44 -15.90
CA VAL A 76 -4.80 -3.78 -15.80
C VAL A 76 -3.93 -4.06 -17.02
N LEU A 77 -2.62 -4.13 -16.82
CA LEU A 77 -1.64 -4.47 -17.85
C LEU A 77 -1.46 -5.98 -18.00
N TYR A 78 -1.67 -6.71 -16.91
CA TYR A 78 -1.55 -8.17 -16.89
C TYR A 78 -2.49 -8.78 -15.86
N MET A 79 -3.07 -9.92 -16.19
CA MET A 79 -3.83 -10.75 -15.26
C MET A 79 -3.66 -12.23 -15.57
N GLN A 80 -3.29 -13.02 -14.56
CA GLN A 80 -3.22 -14.48 -14.66
C GLN A 80 -3.85 -15.12 -13.42
N THR A 81 -4.60 -16.20 -13.62
CA THR A 81 -5.12 -17.03 -12.53
C THR A 81 -4.28 -18.30 -12.42
N ILE A 82 -3.68 -18.52 -11.26
CA ILE A 82 -3.02 -19.75 -10.84
C ILE A 82 -4.10 -20.73 -10.40
N GLY A 83 -4.23 -21.83 -11.13
CA GLY A 83 -5.29 -22.80 -10.98
C GLY A 83 -5.14 -23.69 -9.75
N LYS A 84 -6.13 -24.57 -9.52
CA LYS A 84 -6.13 -25.48 -8.35
C LYS A 84 -4.92 -26.42 -8.33
N LYS A 85 -4.45 -26.88 -9.50
CA LYS A 85 -3.39 -27.90 -9.65
C LYS A 85 -1.95 -27.36 -9.53
N GLU A 86 -1.77 -26.04 -9.44
CA GLU A 86 -0.46 -25.40 -9.52
C GLU A 86 -0.01 -24.90 -8.14
N GLU A 87 0.66 -25.72 -7.34
CA GLU A 87 1.02 -25.35 -5.97
C GLU A 87 2.08 -24.24 -5.87
N LYS A 88 3.03 -24.23 -6.81
CA LYS A 88 4.14 -23.28 -6.86
C LYS A 88 4.27 -22.74 -8.27
N VAL A 89 4.31 -21.43 -8.41
CA VAL A 89 4.46 -20.75 -9.70
C VAL A 89 5.50 -19.65 -9.57
N ALA A 90 6.41 -19.59 -10.54
CA ALA A 90 7.34 -18.48 -10.71
C ALA A 90 6.98 -17.74 -11.99
N ILE A 91 6.71 -16.44 -11.87
CA ILE A 91 6.35 -15.57 -12.99
C ILE A 91 7.47 -14.54 -13.15
N ARG A 92 7.93 -14.36 -14.39
CA ARG A 92 8.90 -13.34 -14.76
C ARG A 92 8.24 -12.36 -15.72
N PHE A 93 8.12 -11.12 -15.29
CA PHE A 93 7.64 -10.04 -16.14
C PHE A 93 8.84 -9.35 -16.76
N ASN A 94 8.83 -9.24 -18.09
CA ASN A 94 9.69 -8.29 -18.77
C ASN A 94 9.00 -6.93 -18.72
N VAL A 95 9.62 -5.94 -18.07
CA VAL A 95 9.07 -4.58 -17.98
C VAL A 95 9.96 -3.55 -18.68
N SER A 96 10.84 -3.99 -19.58
CA SER A 96 11.70 -3.10 -20.36
C SER A 96 10.91 -2.14 -21.28
N ASP A 97 9.72 -2.54 -21.72
CA ASP A 97 8.87 -1.74 -22.61
C ASP A 97 7.80 -0.92 -21.84
N LEU A 98 7.82 -0.98 -20.50
CA LEU A 98 6.92 -0.16 -19.67
C LEU A 98 7.52 1.21 -19.45
N GLU A 99 6.68 2.24 -19.43
CA GLU A 99 7.09 3.59 -19.06
C GLU A 99 7.56 3.63 -17.61
N ASP A 100 8.54 4.51 -17.34
CA ASP A 100 9.01 4.78 -15.99
C ASP A 100 7.86 5.26 -15.09
N GLY A 101 7.80 4.72 -13.88
CA GLY A 101 6.82 5.15 -12.89
C GLY A 101 6.38 4.06 -11.91
N MET A 102 5.28 4.37 -11.22
CA MET A 102 4.71 3.53 -10.17
C MET A 102 3.71 2.52 -10.72
N TYR A 103 3.88 1.27 -10.32
CA TYR A 103 3.02 0.14 -10.66
C TYR A 103 2.58 -0.59 -9.39
N GLU A 104 1.45 -1.27 -9.47
CA GLU A 104 0.95 -2.13 -8.40
C GLU A 104 0.90 -3.58 -8.88
N LEU A 105 1.60 -4.47 -8.19
CA LEU A 105 1.44 -5.91 -8.32
C LEU A 105 0.56 -6.42 -7.17
N GLU A 106 -0.63 -6.90 -7.52
CA GLU A 106 -1.56 -7.54 -6.60
C GLU A 106 -1.55 -9.06 -6.80
N ILE A 107 -1.40 -9.80 -5.70
CA ILE A 107 -1.61 -11.24 -5.63
C ILE A 107 -2.80 -11.45 -4.70
N LYS A 108 -3.90 -11.99 -5.20
CA LYS A 108 -5.15 -12.13 -4.43
C LYS A 108 -5.75 -13.51 -4.50
N SER A 109 -6.43 -13.89 -3.44
CA SER A 109 -7.27 -15.08 -3.31
C SER A 109 -8.61 -14.66 -2.69
N ASN A 110 -9.47 -15.62 -2.37
CA ASN A 110 -10.75 -15.35 -1.71
C ASN A 110 -10.61 -14.89 -0.25
N ASP A 111 -9.46 -15.12 0.38
CA ASP A 111 -9.17 -14.80 1.77
C ASP A 111 -8.35 -13.53 1.96
N GLY A 112 -7.93 -12.88 0.87
CA GLY A 112 -7.24 -11.60 0.93
C GLY A 112 -6.33 -11.31 -0.27
N SER A 113 -5.57 -10.22 -0.16
CA SER A 113 -4.64 -9.76 -1.18
C SER A 113 -3.33 -9.27 -0.57
N ILE A 114 -2.21 -9.57 -1.24
CA ILE A 114 -0.92 -8.92 -1.06
C ILE A 114 -0.75 -7.92 -2.19
N ARG A 115 -0.56 -6.65 -1.87
CA ARG A 115 -0.27 -5.57 -2.84
C ARG A 115 1.15 -5.08 -2.64
N ARG A 116 1.90 -4.94 -3.73
CA ARG A 116 3.27 -4.39 -3.73
C ARG A 116 3.35 -3.27 -4.74
N GLN A 117 3.79 -2.11 -4.27
CA GLN A 117 4.17 -1.01 -5.15
C GLN A 117 5.57 -1.26 -5.70
N LEU A 118 5.72 -1.08 -7.01
CA LEU A 118 6.96 -1.25 -7.74
C LEU A 118 7.25 0.06 -8.46
N ASN A 119 8.44 0.60 -8.27
CA ASN A 119 8.94 1.71 -9.08
C ASN A 119 9.77 1.12 -10.22
N ILE A 120 9.35 1.35 -11.45
CA ILE A 120 10.05 0.91 -12.66
C ILE A 120 10.78 2.13 -13.20
N GLU A 121 12.09 2.00 -13.38
CA GLU A 121 12.95 3.06 -13.90
C GLU A 121 13.83 2.46 -15.00
N THR A 122 13.97 3.17 -16.10
CA THR A 122 14.90 2.80 -17.16
C THR A 122 16.32 2.88 -16.60
N PRO A 123 17.19 1.87 -16.81
CA PRO A 123 18.54 1.90 -16.25
C PRO A 123 19.33 3.01 -16.94
N GLY A 124 19.42 4.18 -16.30
CA GLY A 124 20.29 5.26 -16.75
C GLY A 124 21.75 4.81 -16.75
N THR A 125 22.53 5.28 -17.72
CA THR A 125 23.99 5.09 -17.77
C THR A 125 24.61 5.59 -16.47
N LYS A 126 24.88 4.68 -15.51
CA LYS A 126 25.48 5.05 -14.23
C LYS A 126 26.92 5.50 -14.47
N PRO A 127 27.33 6.72 -14.05
CA PRO A 127 28.72 7.12 -14.14
C PRO A 127 29.56 6.19 -13.23
N SER A 128 30.50 5.47 -13.83
CA SER A 128 31.49 4.68 -13.09
C SER A 128 32.36 5.63 -12.28
N ARG A 129 32.34 5.51 -10.95
CA ARG A 129 33.29 6.19 -10.07
C ARG A 129 34.28 5.15 -9.58
N THR A 130 35.47 5.16 -10.17
CA THR A 130 36.61 4.36 -9.69
C THR A 130 37.15 5.02 -8.42
N ILE A 131 37.18 4.26 -7.32
CA ILE A 131 37.96 4.63 -6.14
C ILE A 131 39.32 3.94 -6.29
N THR A 132 40.37 4.72 -6.51
CA THR A 132 41.76 4.22 -6.43
C THR A 132 42.22 4.33 -4.99
N MET A 133 42.81 3.28 -4.44
CA MET A 133 43.45 3.30 -3.14
C MET A 133 44.96 3.46 -3.37
N GLU A 134 45.55 4.48 -2.73
CA GLU A 134 47.00 4.69 -2.63
C GLU A 134 47.57 3.91 -1.43
#